data_AF-A0A960VFQ5-F1
#
_entry.id   AF-A0A960VFQ5-F1
#
_cell.length_a   1.000
_cell.length_b   1.000
_cell.length_c   1.000
_cell.angle_alpha   90.00
_cell.angle_beta   90.00
_cell.angle_gamma   90.00
#
_symmetry.space_group_name_H-M   'P 1'
#
loop_
_entity.id
_entity.type
_entity.pdbx_description
1 polymer ?
#
loop_
_entity_poly.entity_id
_entity_poly.type
_entity_poly.pdbx_seq_one_letter_code
_entity_poly.pdbx_strand_id
1 'polypeptide(L)'
;MNSLETNKSYFLSKLLPYDTSTKINGSLRTSLKEYSLLLVAMQKALDALKAGDLEQFDAVVGENACQIRAVKVAMLFTKYLESVESIQLQIEKVQEKIGLLSQSITSLMKKGISFQSLLKEEQLEVMLTADESFLIESFLLSCAKTVKPSKPSSPLCRNDAADPKKLKQFEKDVSTSFTDGLVRKTRQLLSTASVNFVRSQAQLLVDEQLIRMCSEAFTIKYNSRPCIPMFWTYKILLLAAQKNGIPLIMYAKFKDKDNEYAVVREECIFFKPDIDIGSNTYEASTPFPKDLGKAAIVVQGVVCGDLLPSSKQWKATIANPIKVVLAGAADHRQYPDSKEDSRIEILDNEEFEGYRKMSRKDGYALENPSVFFIQHVYPSTVCKISLCLQKTKLAARLLQALLPERSIEEWPQRAVTKIMSYIKD
;
A
#
# COMPACT_ATOMS: atom_id res chain seq x y z
N MET A 1 -17.35 9.33 12.80
CA MET A 1 -16.70 9.39 11.48
C MET A 1 -17.62 10.13 10.53
N ASN A 2 -17.30 11.38 10.17
CA ASN A 2 -18.13 12.16 9.25
C ASN A 2 -17.89 11.72 7.79
N SER A 3 -18.93 11.15 7.20
CA SER A 3 -19.05 10.55 5.87
C SER A 3 -19.14 11.55 4.70
N LEU A 4 -18.51 12.72 4.80
CA LEU A 4 -18.80 13.82 3.88
C LEU A 4 -18.20 13.67 2.45
N GLU A 5 -17.35 12.67 2.20
CA GLU A 5 -16.87 12.36 0.83
C GLU A 5 -17.34 10.99 0.28
N THR A 6 -18.07 10.17 1.05
CA THR A 6 -18.38 8.78 0.64
C THR A 6 -19.45 8.66 -0.44
N ASN A 7 -20.13 9.74 -0.83
CA ASN A 7 -21.23 9.69 -1.80
C ASN A 7 -20.85 10.08 -3.23
N LYS A 8 -19.56 10.33 -3.52
CA LYS A 8 -19.13 10.43 -4.93
C LYS A 8 -19.09 9.04 -5.53
N SER A 9 -20.11 8.75 -6.31
CA SER A 9 -20.17 7.59 -7.20
C SER A 9 -19.28 7.82 -8.41
N TYR A 10 -18.42 6.85 -8.69
CA TYR A 10 -17.56 6.78 -9.87
C TYR A 10 -18.02 5.64 -10.76
N PHE A 11 -17.97 5.82 -12.07
CA PHE A 11 -18.18 4.71 -12.99
C PHE A 11 -16.84 4.08 -13.36
N LEU A 12 -16.77 2.76 -13.48
CA LEU A 12 -15.55 2.06 -13.90
C LEU A 12 -15.01 2.59 -15.23
N SER A 13 -15.88 3.02 -16.13
CA SER A 13 -15.50 3.63 -17.41
C SER A 13 -14.68 4.90 -17.28
N LYS A 14 -14.72 5.58 -16.12
CA LYS A 14 -13.89 6.75 -15.83
C LYS A 14 -12.40 6.41 -15.76
N LEU A 15 -12.01 5.15 -15.60
CA LEU A 15 -10.61 4.72 -15.68
C LEU A 15 -10.09 4.66 -17.13
N LEU A 16 -10.97 4.56 -18.14
CA LEU A 16 -10.55 4.51 -19.53
C LEU A 16 -9.74 5.76 -19.91
N PRO A 17 -8.62 5.64 -20.64
CA PRO A 17 -7.71 6.75 -20.89
C PRO A 17 -8.17 7.72 -21.99
N TYR A 18 -9.47 7.71 -22.31
CA TYR A 18 -10.09 8.53 -23.35
C TYR A 18 -11.53 8.90 -22.95
N ASP A 19 -12.12 9.84 -23.66
CA ASP A 19 -13.54 10.19 -23.53
C ASP A 19 -14.41 9.17 -24.28
N THR A 20 -15.30 8.49 -23.56
CA THR A 20 -16.18 7.43 -24.10
C THR A 20 -17.21 7.97 -25.09
N SER A 21 -17.53 9.26 -25.06
CA SER A 21 -18.44 9.90 -26.03
C SER A 21 -17.84 9.97 -27.44
N THR A 22 -16.51 10.01 -27.54
CA THR A 22 -15.77 10.15 -28.81
C THR A 22 -15.58 8.83 -29.56
N LYS A 23 -15.88 7.69 -28.91
CA LYS A 23 -15.68 6.36 -29.48
C LYS A 23 -16.95 5.87 -30.16
N ILE A 24 -17.01 6.05 -31.48
CA ILE A 24 -18.13 5.64 -32.35
C ILE A 24 -17.68 4.60 -33.40
N ASN A 25 -18.64 3.96 -34.07
CA ASN A 25 -18.41 3.09 -35.24
C ASN A 25 -17.35 2.00 -34.99
N GLY A 26 -16.34 1.90 -35.86
CA GLY A 26 -15.20 0.98 -35.81
C GLY A 26 -14.55 0.83 -34.43
N SER A 27 -14.55 1.91 -33.64
CA SER A 27 -13.90 1.94 -32.33
C SER A 27 -14.69 1.28 -31.20
N LEU A 28 -15.98 0.95 -31.39
CA LEU A 28 -16.80 0.30 -30.36
C LEU A 28 -16.27 -1.07 -29.97
N ARG A 29 -15.88 -1.89 -30.96
CA ARG A 29 -15.32 -3.22 -30.71
C ARG A 29 -14.06 -3.16 -29.86
N THR A 30 -13.15 -2.24 -30.19
CA THR A 30 -11.93 -2.00 -29.41
C THR A 30 -12.26 -1.51 -28.00
N SER A 31 -13.20 -0.56 -27.88
CA SER A 31 -13.61 0.01 -26.59
C SER A 31 -14.25 -1.03 -25.66
N LEU A 32 -15.02 -1.98 -26.20
CA LEU A 32 -15.57 -3.09 -25.42
C LEU A 32 -14.48 -4.02 -24.88
N LYS A 33 -13.46 -4.34 -25.68
CA LYS A 33 -12.30 -5.12 -25.21
C LYS A 33 -11.52 -4.38 -24.13
N GLU A 34 -11.29 -3.09 -24.33
CA GLU A 34 -10.62 -2.21 -23.38
C GLU A 34 -11.39 -2.07 -22.05
N TYR A 35 -12.73 -2.06 -22.10
CA TYR A 35 -13.57 -2.10 -20.89
C TYR A 35 -13.63 -3.48 -20.25
N SER A 36 -13.66 -4.56 -21.04
CA SER A 36 -13.56 -5.94 -20.57
C SER A 36 -12.28 -6.15 -19.73
N LEU A 37 -11.15 -5.59 -20.18
CA LEU A 37 -9.90 -5.58 -19.40
C LEU A 37 -10.11 -5.02 -17.99
N LEU A 38 -10.81 -3.90 -17.85
CA LEU A 38 -11.07 -3.28 -16.54
C LEU A 38 -11.96 -4.16 -15.66
N LEU A 39 -12.99 -4.80 -16.24
CA LEU A 39 -13.86 -5.72 -15.52
C LEU A 39 -13.09 -6.95 -15.02
N VAL A 40 -12.27 -7.56 -15.87
CA VAL A 40 -11.43 -8.70 -15.50
C VAL A 40 -10.43 -8.31 -14.42
N ALA A 41 -9.76 -7.16 -14.55
CA ALA A 41 -8.85 -6.66 -13.53
C ALA A 41 -9.57 -6.39 -12.20
N MET A 42 -10.79 -5.86 -12.25
CA MET A 42 -11.61 -5.61 -11.06
C MET A 42 -12.00 -6.91 -10.37
N GLN A 43 -12.45 -7.91 -11.11
CA GLN A 43 -12.73 -9.23 -10.55
C GLN A 43 -11.50 -9.82 -9.84
N LYS A 44 -10.32 -9.74 -10.48
CA LYS A 44 -9.06 -10.22 -9.89
C LYS A 44 -8.62 -9.44 -8.66
N ALA A 45 -8.87 -8.14 -8.62
CA ALA A 45 -8.64 -7.33 -7.42
C ALA A 45 -9.52 -7.80 -6.26
N LEU A 46 -10.81 -8.04 -6.51
CA LEU A 46 -11.75 -8.53 -5.50
C LEU A 46 -11.39 -9.95 -5.01
N ASP A 47 -10.94 -10.83 -5.91
CA ASP A 47 -10.45 -12.16 -5.55
C ASP A 47 -9.20 -12.07 -4.65
N ALA A 48 -8.25 -11.19 -4.98
CA ALA A 48 -7.05 -10.96 -4.17
C ALA A 48 -7.39 -10.41 -2.78
N LEU A 49 -8.38 -9.52 -2.70
CA LEU A 49 -8.89 -8.99 -1.43
C LEU A 49 -9.51 -10.10 -0.58
N LYS A 50 -10.38 -10.94 -1.14
CA LYS A 50 -10.95 -12.11 -0.45
C LYS A 50 -9.88 -13.09 0.05
N ALA A 51 -8.83 -13.29 -0.74
CA ALA A 51 -7.71 -14.15 -0.38
C ALA A 51 -6.74 -13.54 0.66
N GLY A 52 -6.95 -12.28 1.05
CA GLY A 52 -6.04 -11.55 1.94
C GLY A 52 -4.66 -11.30 1.34
N ASP A 53 -4.54 -11.29 0.01
CA ASP A 53 -3.30 -11.05 -0.73
C ASP A 53 -3.08 -9.55 -0.98
N LEU A 54 -2.90 -8.79 0.11
CA LEU A 54 -2.84 -7.33 0.06
C LEU A 54 -1.62 -6.79 -0.70
N GLU A 55 -0.58 -7.61 -0.88
CA GLU A 55 0.61 -7.24 -1.67
C GLU A 55 0.28 -7.00 -3.15
N GLN A 56 -0.84 -7.56 -3.65
CA GLN A 56 -1.36 -7.28 -5.01
C GLN A 56 -1.86 -5.84 -5.18
N PHE A 57 -1.88 -5.03 -4.11
CA PHE A 57 -2.24 -3.62 -4.12
C PHE A 57 -1.03 -2.70 -3.85
N ASP A 58 0.20 -3.24 -3.82
CA ASP A 58 1.46 -2.50 -3.72
C ASP A 58 1.83 -1.76 -5.02
N ALA A 59 1.05 -0.72 -5.33
CA ALA A 59 1.10 -0.02 -6.60
C ALA A 59 2.38 0.79 -6.84
N VAL A 60 2.89 0.77 -8.08
CA VAL A 60 4.01 1.61 -8.53
C VAL A 60 3.54 2.96 -9.09
N VAL A 61 3.17 3.90 -8.21
CA VAL A 61 2.70 5.24 -8.64
C VAL A 61 3.85 6.20 -8.96
N GLY A 62 4.81 6.31 -8.06
CA GLY A 62 5.90 7.29 -8.06
C GLY A 62 6.59 7.32 -6.71
N GLU A 63 7.60 8.18 -6.56
CA GLU A 63 8.35 8.35 -5.32
C GLU A 63 7.41 8.81 -4.18
N ASN A 64 7.65 8.31 -2.97
CA ASN A 64 7.09 8.81 -1.71
C ASN A 64 5.59 8.55 -1.44
N ALA A 65 4.98 7.53 -2.02
CA ALA A 65 3.55 7.27 -1.80
C ALA A 65 3.19 5.81 -1.46
N CYS A 66 4.15 4.88 -1.38
CA CYS A 66 3.86 3.47 -1.06
C CYS A 66 3.26 3.33 0.35
N GLN A 67 3.77 4.10 1.32
CA GLN A 67 3.26 4.16 2.67
C GLN A 67 1.79 4.62 2.75
N ILE A 68 1.38 5.60 1.92
CA ILE A 68 -0.01 6.08 1.90
C ILE A 68 -0.94 4.94 1.49
N ARG A 69 -0.56 4.22 0.43
CA ARG A 69 -1.33 3.09 -0.10
C ARG A 69 -1.34 1.92 0.89
N ALA A 70 -0.21 1.61 1.52
CA ALA A 70 -0.14 0.57 2.53
C ALA A 70 -1.15 0.79 3.66
N VAL A 71 -1.19 2.00 4.22
CA VAL A 71 -2.13 2.34 5.29
C VAL A 71 -3.57 2.32 4.78
N LYS A 72 -3.85 2.97 3.64
CA LYS A 72 -5.23 3.02 3.11
C LYS A 72 -5.75 1.63 2.76
N VAL A 73 -4.99 0.80 2.05
CA VAL A 73 -5.38 -0.59 1.72
C VAL A 73 -5.63 -1.40 2.99
N ALA A 74 -4.77 -1.27 4.01
CA ALA A 74 -4.97 -1.96 5.28
C ALA A 74 -6.26 -1.51 6.00
N MET A 75 -6.61 -0.22 5.96
CA MET A 75 -7.88 0.30 6.48
C MET A 75 -9.09 -0.18 5.67
N LEU A 76 -8.97 -0.29 4.34
CA LEU A 76 -10.05 -0.72 3.47
C LEU A 76 -10.31 -2.23 3.59
N PHE A 77 -9.28 -3.04 3.82
CA PHE A 77 -9.41 -4.50 3.88
C PHE A 77 -10.50 -4.95 4.86
N THR A 78 -10.52 -4.40 6.07
CA THR A 78 -11.53 -4.79 7.08
C THR A 78 -12.94 -4.37 6.69
N LYS A 79 -13.09 -3.18 6.07
CA LYS A 79 -14.39 -2.61 5.67
C LYS A 79 -15.01 -3.34 4.47
N TYR A 80 -14.18 -3.77 3.51
CA TYR A 80 -14.67 -4.23 2.20
C TYR A 80 -14.92 -5.73 2.12
N LEU A 81 -14.44 -6.54 3.07
CA LEU A 81 -14.69 -7.99 3.05
C LEU A 81 -16.19 -8.34 3.00
N GLU A 82 -17.05 -7.53 3.60
CA GLU A 82 -18.50 -7.75 3.64
C GLU A 82 -19.22 -7.39 2.33
N SER A 83 -18.67 -6.47 1.53
CA SER A 83 -19.34 -5.98 0.30
C SER A 83 -18.83 -6.62 -0.99
N VAL A 84 -17.75 -7.42 -0.94
CA VAL A 84 -17.10 -7.96 -2.14
C VAL A 84 -18.07 -8.77 -3.03
N GLU A 85 -18.92 -9.60 -2.43
CA GLU A 85 -19.82 -10.50 -3.17
C GLU A 85 -20.81 -9.76 -4.06
N SER A 86 -21.41 -8.68 -3.55
CA SER A 86 -22.37 -7.87 -4.29
C SER A 86 -21.74 -7.27 -5.56
N ILE A 87 -20.51 -6.77 -5.43
CA ILE A 87 -19.78 -6.16 -6.54
C ILE A 87 -19.37 -7.21 -7.58
N GLN A 88 -18.90 -8.38 -7.13
CA GLN A 88 -18.56 -9.49 -8.04
C GLN A 88 -19.76 -9.93 -8.88
N LEU A 89 -20.92 -10.12 -8.25
CA LEU A 89 -22.16 -10.45 -8.97
C LEU A 89 -22.54 -9.38 -10.00
N GLN A 90 -22.30 -8.10 -9.72
CA GLN A 90 -22.51 -7.03 -10.68
C GLN A 90 -21.54 -7.15 -11.87
N ILE A 91 -20.26 -7.39 -11.62
CA ILE A 91 -19.24 -7.55 -12.66
C ILE A 91 -19.55 -8.75 -13.56
N GLU A 92 -19.92 -9.90 -12.98
CA GLU A 92 -20.25 -11.12 -13.72
C GLU A 92 -21.42 -10.89 -14.69
N LYS A 93 -22.49 -10.23 -14.23
CA LYS A 93 -23.64 -9.85 -15.07
C LYS A 93 -23.24 -8.94 -16.24
N VAL A 94 -22.35 -7.98 -15.99
CA VAL A 94 -21.84 -7.08 -17.04
C VAL A 94 -20.97 -7.84 -18.03
N GLN A 95 -20.10 -8.74 -17.56
CA GLN A 95 -19.26 -9.58 -18.42
C GLN A 95 -20.08 -10.50 -19.32
N GLU A 96 -21.12 -11.14 -18.80
CA GLU A 96 -22.05 -11.96 -19.58
C GLU A 96 -22.71 -11.14 -20.69
N LYS A 97 -23.24 -9.96 -20.34
CA LYS A 97 -23.84 -9.04 -21.32
C LYS A 97 -22.85 -8.60 -22.41
N ILE A 98 -21.60 -8.28 -22.05
CA ILE A 98 -20.56 -7.93 -23.03
C ILE A 98 -20.28 -9.10 -23.97
N GLY A 99 -20.28 -10.33 -23.46
CA GLY A 99 -20.14 -11.55 -24.26
C GLY A 99 -21.23 -11.67 -25.33
N LEU A 100 -22.49 -11.43 -24.95
CA LEU A 100 -23.63 -11.43 -25.87
C LEU A 100 -23.56 -10.27 -26.88
N LEU A 101 -23.28 -9.04 -26.43
CA LEU A 101 -23.17 -7.86 -27.27
C LEU A 101 -22.03 -7.96 -28.30
N SER A 102 -20.95 -8.67 -27.97
CA SER A 102 -19.83 -8.88 -28.88
C SER A 102 -20.25 -9.64 -30.15
N GLN A 103 -21.31 -10.44 -30.10
CA GLN A 103 -21.87 -11.17 -31.25
C GLN A 103 -22.67 -10.25 -32.18
N SER A 104 -23.32 -9.21 -31.64
CA SER A 104 -24.18 -8.28 -32.39
C SER A 104 -23.53 -6.92 -32.67
N ILE A 105 -22.27 -6.72 -32.25
CA ILE A 105 -21.57 -5.42 -32.27
C ILE A 105 -21.55 -4.76 -33.66
N THR A 106 -21.47 -5.54 -34.74
CA THR A 106 -21.46 -5.02 -36.10
C THR A 106 -22.75 -4.25 -36.44
N SER A 107 -23.90 -4.68 -35.91
CA SER A 107 -25.18 -3.98 -36.08
C SER A 107 -25.18 -2.65 -35.33
N LEU A 108 -24.69 -2.65 -34.09
CA LEU A 108 -24.57 -1.45 -33.26
C LEU A 108 -23.63 -0.41 -33.88
N MET A 109 -22.52 -0.87 -34.47
CA MET A 109 -21.57 -0.01 -35.18
C MET A 109 -22.20 0.70 -36.38
N LYS A 110 -23.14 0.07 -37.09
CA LYS A 110 -23.85 0.71 -38.23
C LYS A 110 -24.82 1.80 -37.78
N LYS A 111 -25.32 1.74 -36.54
CA LYS A 111 -26.23 2.74 -35.97
C LYS A 111 -25.53 4.03 -35.53
N GLY A 112 -24.19 4.07 -35.55
CA GLY A 112 -23.44 5.26 -35.18
C GLY A 112 -23.48 5.61 -33.69
N ILE A 113 -23.86 4.66 -32.82
CA ILE A 113 -23.93 4.91 -31.38
C ILE A 113 -22.53 5.13 -30.79
N SER A 114 -22.44 5.97 -29.77
CA SER A 114 -21.21 6.16 -28.99
C SER A 114 -21.03 5.05 -27.96
N PHE A 115 -19.79 4.83 -27.53
CA PHE A 115 -19.50 3.87 -26.48
C PHE A 115 -20.16 4.28 -25.16
N GLN A 116 -20.23 5.57 -24.86
CA GLN A 116 -20.96 6.07 -23.69
C GLN A 116 -22.45 5.73 -23.75
N SER A 117 -23.09 5.91 -24.91
CA SER A 117 -24.50 5.55 -25.11
C SER A 117 -24.70 4.04 -24.91
N LEU A 118 -23.82 3.23 -25.48
CA LEU A 118 -23.86 1.77 -25.32
C LEU A 118 -23.76 1.34 -23.85
N LEU A 119 -22.79 1.90 -23.10
CA LEU A 119 -22.60 1.59 -21.67
C LEU A 119 -23.86 1.91 -20.85
N LYS A 120 -24.56 3.00 -21.20
CA LYS A 120 -25.78 3.44 -20.51
C LYS A 120 -27.01 2.62 -20.91
N GLU A 121 -27.26 2.46 -22.21
CA GLU A 121 -28.44 1.78 -22.75
C GLU A 121 -28.47 0.30 -22.36
N GLU A 122 -27.31 -0.38 -22.40
CA GLU A 122 -27.18 -1.79 -22.06
C GLU A 122 -26.93 -2.04 -20.55
N GLN A 123 -26.85 -0.95 -19.77
CA GLN A 123 -26.59 -0.97 -18.33
C GLN A 123 -25.31 -1.75 -17.99
N LEU A 124 -24.21 -1.41 -18.68
CA LEU A 124 -22.91 -2.03 -18.51
C LEU A 124 -22.04 -1.30 -17.46
N GLU A 125 -22.46 -0.12 -17.01
CA GLU A 125 -21.67 0.64 -16.06
C GLU A 125 -21.65 -0.01 -14.67
N VAL A 126 -20.45 -0.32 -14.20
CA VAL A 126 -20.20 -0.70 -12.82
C VAL A 126 -19.97 0.58 -12.01
N MET A 127 -20.81 0.76 -10.99
CA MET A 127 -20.72 1.88 -10.07
C MET A 127 -19.75 1.54 -8.94
N LEU A 128 -18.84 2.47 -8.65
CA LEU A 128 -17.78 2.35 -7.67
C LEU A 128 -17.88 3.46 -6.63
N THR A 129 -17.59 3.12 -5.38
CA THR A 129 -17.23 4.11 -4.36
C THR A 129 -15.81 4.64 -4.60
N ALA A 130 -15.45 5.73 -3.92
CA ALA A 130 -14.08 6.27 -3.96
C ALA A 130 -13.02 5.26 -3.48
N ASP A 131 -13.37 4.41 -2.52
CA ASP A 131 -12.48 3.39 -1.97
C ASP A 131 -12.33 2.20 -2.93
N GLU A 132 -13.41 1.76 -3.57
CA GLU A 132 -13.36 0.72 -4.60
C GLU A 132 -12.52 1.17 -5.80
N SER A 133 -12.70 2.44 -6.24
CA SER A 133 -11.84 3.05 -7.26
C SER A 133 -10.36 3.03 -6.83
N PHE A 134 -10.08 3.39 -5.58
CA PHE A 134 -8.71 3.37 -5.04
C PHE A 134 -8.10 1.96 -5.06
N LEU A 135 -8.87 0.93 -4.72
CA LEU A 135 -8.43 -0.47 -4.73
C LEU A 135 -8.12 -0.94 -6.16
N ILE A 136 -9.02 -0.72 -7.13
CA ILE A 136 -8.77 -1.15 -8.51
C ILE A 136 -7.62 -0.39 -9.16
N GLU A 137 -7.49 0.91 -8.89
CA GLU A 137 -6.36 1.71 -9.36
C GLU A 137 -5.04 1.19 -8.78
N SER A 138 -5.03 0.83 -7.49
CA SER A 138 -3.87 0.25 -6.83
C SER A 138 -3.51 -1.12 -7.41
N PHE A 139 -4.51 -1.98 -7.63
CA PHE A 139 -4.32 -3.30 -8.21
C PHE A 139 -3.75 -3.24 -9.63
N LEU A 140 -4.36 -2.44 -10.52
CA LEU A 140 -3.88 -2.26 -11.90
C LEU A 140 -2.41 -1.84 -11.94
N LEU A 141 -2.03 -0.86 -11.12
CA LEU A 141 -0.65 -0.39 -11.08
C LEU A 141 0.31 -1.39 -10.43
N SER A 142 -0.17 -2.25 -9.54
CA SER A 142 0.62 -3.35 -8.98
C SER A 142 0.87 -4.43 -10.02
N CYS A 143 -0.13 -4.77 -10.83
CA CYS A 143 0.04 -5.72 -11.94
C CYS A 143 0.99 -5.19 -13.02
N ALA A 144 1.04 -3.88 -13.24
CA ALA A 144 2.00 -3.24 -14.13
C ALA A 144 3.40 -3.12 -13.51
N LYS A 145 3.60 -3.45 -12.23
CA LYS A 145 4.89 -3.31 -11.54
C LYS A 145 5.91 -4.34 -12.04
N THR A 146 7.15 -3.90 -12.18
CA THR A 146 8.32 -4.75 -12.44
C THR A 146 9.45 -4.30 -11.55
N VAL A 147 10.13 -5.25 -10.91
CA VAL A 147 11.34 -4.98 -10.12
C VAL A 147 12.54 -5.18 -11.03
N LYS A 148 13.30 -4.12 -11.30
CA LYS A 148 14.56 -4.18 -12.01
C LYS A 148 15.70 -4.45 -11.02
N PRO A 149 16.87 -4.93 -11.47
CA PRO A 149 18.06 -4.97 -10.64
C PRO A 149 18.37 -3.61 -10.02
N SER A 150 18.85 -3.61 -8.77
CA SER A 150 19.32 -2.41 -8.10
C SER A 150 20.47 -1.78 -8.90
N LYS A 151 20.57 -0.45 -8.85
CA LYS A 151 21.67 0.26 -9.52
C LYS A 151 22.95 0.10 -8.70
N PRO A 152 24.14 0.02 -9.32
CA PRO A 152 25.40 -0.01 -8.60
C PRO A 152 25.60 1.20 -7.67
N SER A 153 25.06 2.36 -8.06
CA SER A 153 25.10 3.59 -7.24
C SER A 153 24.19 3.56 -6.01
N SER A 154 23.27 2.59 -5.93
CA SER A 154 22.29 2.47 -4.84
C SER A 154 21.86 1.00 -4.65
N PRO A 155 22.80 0.11 -4.24
CA PRO A 155 22.58 -1.34 -4.17
C PRO A 155 21.55 -1.74 -3.11
N LEU A 156 21.27 -0.86 -2.16
CA LEU A 156 20.28 -1.06 -1.11
C LEU A 156 18.87 -0.58 -1.51
N CYS A 157 18.75 0.21 -2.57
CA CYS A 157 17.46 0.75 -3.01
C CYS A 157 16.76 -0.21 -3.98
N ARG A 158 15.43 -0.28 -3.90
CA ARG A 158 14.61 -0.98 -4.89
C ARG A 158 14.56 -0.16 -6.19
N ASN A 159 14.51 -0.86 -7.32
CA ASN A 159 14.36 -0.25 -8.63
C ASN A 159 13.03 -0.71 -9.26
N ASP A 160 11.94 -0.23 -8.68
CA ASP A 160 10.59 -0.55 -9.15
C ASP A 160 10.23 0.33 -10.35
N ALA A 161 9.73 -0.27 -11.41
CA ALA A 161 9.29 0.39 -12.64
C ALA A 161 7.90 -0.08 -13.06
N ALA A 162 7.21 0.71 -13.87
CA ALA A 162 5.97 0.29 -14.52
C ALA A 162 6.30 -0.30 -15.91
N ASP A 163 5.70 -1.45 -16.21
CA ASP A 163 5.61 -2.06 -17.53
C ASP A 163 4.12 -2.25 -17.88
N PRO A 164 3.51 -1.27 -18.59
CA PRO A 164 2.09 -1.31 -18.91
C PRO A 164 1.68 -2.52 -19.75
N LYS A 165 2.60 -3.14 -20.50
CA LYS A 165 2.30 -4.32 -21.33
C LYS A 165 1.83 -5.51 -20.50
N LYS A 166 2.20 -5.61 -19.22
CA LYS A 166 1.71 -6.64 -18.30
C LYS A 166 0.19 -6.64 -18.14
N LEU A 167 -0.47 -5.49 -18.35
CA LEU A 167 -1.94 -5.42 -18.27
C LEU A 167 -2.65 -6.21 -19.38
N LYS A 168 -1.96 -6.55 -20.47
CA LYS A 168 -2.49 -7.42 -21.53
C LYS A 168 -2.74 -8.86 -21.07
N GLN A 169 -2.31 -9.24 -19.87
CA GLN A 169 -2.68 -10.52 -19.27
C GLN A 169 -4.21 -10.64 -19.03
N PHE A 170 -4.91 -9.51 -18.90
CA PHE A 170 -6.35 -9.47 -18.67
C PHE A 170 -7.17 -9.45 -19.96
N GLU A 171 -6.62 -8.88 -21.03
CA GLU A 171 -7.19 -8.91 -22.38
C GLU A 171 -6.04 -8.78 -23.39
N LYS A 172 -5.81 -9.81 -24.20
CA LYS A 172 -4.61 -9.90 -25.05
C LYS A 172 -4.67 -8.93 -26.24
N ASP A 173 -5.87 -8.62 -26.70
CA ASP A 173 -6.13 -7.88 -27.93
C ASP A 173 -6.12 -6.35 -27.76
N VAL A 174 -5.84 -5.83 -26.55
CA VAL A 174 -5.71 -4.38 -26.36
C VAL A 174 -4.39 -3.83 -26.88
N SER A 175 -4.42 -2.58 -27.36
CA SER A 175 -3.22 -1.91 -27.84
C SER A 175 -2.26 -1.57 -26.69
N THR A 176 -0.97 -1.46 -26.99
CA THR A 176 0.02 -1.00 -26.00
C THR A 176 -0.20 0.47 -25.64
N SER A 177 -0.60 1.30 -26.63
CA SER A 177 -0.96 2.70 -26.41
C SER A 177 -2.09 2.86 -25.39
N PHE A 178 -3.11 1.98 -25.44
CA PHE A 178 -4.15 1.93 -24.43
C PHE A 178 -3.60 1.62 -23.05
N THR A 179 -2.80 0.56 -22.90
CA THR A 179 -2.24 0.19 -21.59
C THR A 179 -1.33 1.28 -21.03
N ASP A 180 -0.53 1.94 -21.87
CA ASP A 180 0.31 3.07 -21.47
C ASP A 180 -0.54 4.26 -20.99
N GLY A 181 -1.59 4.59 -21.74
CA GLY A 181 -2.55 5.62 -21.40
C GLY A 181 -3.28 5.33 -20.09
N LEU A 182 -3.70 4.07 -19.89
CA LEU A 182 -4.36 3.61 -18.66
C LEU A 182 -3.43 3.77 -17.46
N VAL A 183 -2.21 3.22 -17.51
CA VAL A 183 -1.22 3.35 -16.42
C VAL A 183 -0.94 4.82 -16.10
N ARG A 184 -0.76 5.68 -17.11
CA ARG A 184 -0.53 7.11 -16.89
C ARG A 184 -1.71 7.78 -16.18
N LYS A 185 -2.94 7.54 -16.64
CA LYS A 185 -4.15 8.11 -16.05
C LYS A 185 -4.37 7.58 -14.62
N THR A 186 -4.28 6.26 -14.43
CA THR A 186 -4.43 5.61 -13.12
C THR A 186 -3.41 6.13 -12.11
N ARG A 187 -2.16 6.39 -12.51
CA ARG A 187 -1.16 7.01 -11.63
C ARG A 187 -1.57 8.41 -11.15
N GLN A 188 -2.17 9.21 -12.03
CA GLN A 188 -2.63 10.56 -11.68
C GLN A 188 -3.82 10.52 -10.73
N LEU A 189 -4.81 9.66 -11.02
CA LEU A 189 -5.98 9.45 -10.17
C LEU A 189 -5.56 8.96 -8.78
N LEU A 190 -4.76 7.89 -8.73
CA LEU A 190 -4.34 7.29 -7.47
C LEU A 190 -3.46 8.22 -6.62
N SER A 191 -2.60 9.02 -7.26
CA SER A 191 -1.81 10.04 -6.55
C SER A 191 -2.69 11.10 -5.91
N THR A 192 -3.71 11.57 -6.63
CA THR A 192 -4.68 12.55 -6.13
C THR A 192 -5.47 11.97 -4.95
N ALA A 193 -6.00 10.75 -5.12
CA ALA A 193 -6.74 10.06 -4.07
C ALA A 193 -5.87 9.76 -2.83
N SER A 194 -4.57 9.50 -3.03
CA SER A 194 -3.60 9.31 -1.94
C SER A 194 -3.39 10.60 -1.12
N VAL A 195 -3.16 11.73 -1.78
CA VAL A 195 -2.98 13.03 -1.10
C VAL A 195 -4.26 13.45 -0.37
N ASN A 196 -5.42 13.28 -1.00
CA ASN A 196 -6.70 13.59 -0.35
C ASN A 196 -6.96 12.71 0.87
N PHE A 197 -6.58 11.43 0.81
CA PHE A 197 -6.64 10.56 1.98
C PHE A 197 -5.78 11.09 3.13
N VAL A 198 -4.51 11.46 2.88
CA VAL A 198 -3.64 12.02 3.93
C VAL A 198 -4.24 13.29 4.54
N ARG A 199 -4.78 14.19 3.72
CA ARG A 199 -5.46 15.41 4.20
C ARG A 199 -6.67 15.10 5.08
N SER A 200 -7.50 14.14 4.66
CA SER A 200 -8.67 13.70 5.45
C SER A 200 -8.23 13.14 6.80
N GLN A 201 -7.13 12.37 6.85
CA GLN A 201 -6.61 11.83 8.10
C GLN A 201 -6.04 12.95 8.98
N ALA A 202 -5.30 13.90 8.42
CA ALA A 202 -4.81 15.07 9.17
C ALA A 202 -5.95 15.85 9.84
N GLN A 203 -7.06 16.07 9.11
CA GLN A 203 -8.25 16.72 9.66
C GLN A 203 -8.88 15.92 10.81
N LEU A 204 -8.95 14.59 10.70
CA LEU A 204 -9.45 13.70 11.76
C LEU A 204 -8.52 13.64 13.00
N LEU A 205 -7.23 13.93 12.82
CA LEU A 205 -6.28 14.05 13.92
C LEU A 205 -6.42 15.37 14.68
N VAL A 206 -7.00 16.41 14.05
CA VAL A 206 -7.20 17.75 14.62
C VAL A 206 -5.86 18.38 15.06
N ASP A 207 -4.81 18.11 14.29
CA ASP A 207 -3.47 18.68 14.50
C ASP A 207 -3.22 19.75 13.44
N GLU A 208 -3.20 21.02 13.86
CA GLU A 208 -3.07 22.17 12.96
C GLU A 208 -1.76 22.16 12.16
N GLN A 209 -0.67 21.66 12.75
CA GLN A 209 0.61 21.55 12.07
C GLN A 209 0.51 20.49 10.97
N LEU A 210 -0.04 19.31 11.27
CA LEU A 210 -0.21 18.27 10.26
C LEU A 210 -1.16 18.70 9.14
N ILE A 211 -2.25 19.39 9.47
CA ILE A 211 -3.18 19.97 8.49
C ILE A 211 -2.45 20.97 7.58
N ARG A 212 -1.65 21.87 8.16
CA ARG A 212 -0.86 22.84 7.40
C ARG A 212 0.11 22.15 6.45
N MET A 213 0.86 21.15 6.93
CA MET A 213 1.93 20.50 6.16
C MET A 213 1.42 19.62 5.00
N CYS A 214 0.15 19.22 5.01
CA CYS A 214 -0.47 18.51 3.88
C CYS A 214 -1.39 19.40 3.02
N SER A 215 -1.45 20.70 3.30
CA SER A 215 -2.28 21.67 2.55
C SER A 215 -1.75 21.93 1.13
N GLU A 216 -2.56 22.62 0.31
CA GLU A 216 -2.15 23.05 -1.04
C GLU A 216 -0.87 23.93 -1.02
N ALA A 217 -0.63 24.69 0.05
CA ALA A 217 0.57 25.52 0.17
C ALA A 217 1.89 24.71 0.19
N PHE A 218 1.82 23.46 0.65
CA PHE A 218 2.93 22.50 0.68
C PHE A 218 2.77 21.39 -0.37
N THR A 219 1.85 21.56 -1.32
CA THR A 219 1.65 20.58 -2.38
C THR A 219 2.36 21.05 -3.64
N ILE A 220 3.29 20.24 -4.15
CA ILE A 220 3.92 20.50 -5.44
C ILE A 220 3.34 19.57 -6.52
N LYS A 221 3.51 19.95 -7.79
CA LYS A 221 3.19 19.07 -8.92
C LYS A 221 4.48 18.50 -9.51
N TYR A 222 4.64 17.19 -9.45
CA TYR A 222 5.75 16.48 -10.09
C TYR A 222 5.22 15.50 -11.15
N ASN A 223 5.54 15.74 -12.42
CA ASN A 223 4.95 15.03 -13.56
C ASN A 223 3.41 15.00 -13.48
N SER A 224 2.79 16.16 -13.26
CA SER A 224 1.34 16.35 -13.13
C SER A 224 0.66 15.61 -11.97
N ARG A 225 1.43 15.08 -11.02
CA ARG A 225 0.92 14.39 -9.82
C ARG A 225 1.15 15.28 -8.59
N PRO A 226 0.16 15.39 -7.68
CA PRO A 226 0.35 16.11 -6.44
C PRO A 226 1.29 15.32 -5.52
N CYS A 227 2.23 16.02 -4.90
CA CYS A 227 3.18 15.48 -3.94
C CYS A 227 3.19 16.37 -2.69
N ILE A 228 3.22 15.73 -1.52
CA ILE A 228 3.26 16.37 -0.20
C ILE A 228 4.50 15.89 0.58
N PRO A 229 4.97 16.64 1.58
CA PRO A 229 6.16 16.30 2.37
C PRO A 229 6.11 14.90 3.01
N MET A 230 7.19 14.13 2.86
CA MET A 230 7.26 12.75 3.34
C MET A 230 7.13 12.62 4.87
N PHE A 231 7.89 13.40 5.65
CA PHE A 231 7.95 13.25 7.10
C PHE A 231 6.58 13.39 7.76
N TRP A 232 5.89 14.50 7.49
CA TRP A 232 4.54 14.74 8.01
C TRP A 232 3.52 13.74 7.46
N THR A 233 3.68 13.29 6.21
CA THR A 233 2.85 12.22 5.65
C THR A 233 2.97 10.95 6.48
N TYR A 234 4.19 10.49 6.80
CA TYR A 234 4.38 9.32 7.66
C TYR A 234 3.79 9.53 9.06
N LYS A 235 3.99 10.71 9.66
CA LYS A 235 3.43 11.03 10.98
C LYS A 235 1.90 10.92 10.99
N ILE A 236 1.22 11.50 10.00
CA ILE A 236 -0.25 11.38 9.84
C ILE A 236 -0.67 9.92 9.69
N LEU A 237 0.01 9.17 8.81
CA LEU A 237 -0.35 7.78 8.49
C LEU A 237 -0.13 6.82 9.66
N LEU A 238 0.95 6.97 10.42
CA LEU A 238 1.22 6.14 11.60
C LEU A 238 0.18 6.38 12.70
N LEU A 239 -0.18 7.63 12.95
CA LEU A 239 -1.25 7.98 13.90
C LEU A 239 -2.61 7.47 13.43
N ALA A 240 -2.92 7.58 12.13
CA ALA A 240 -4.15 7.05 11.56
C ALA A 240 -4.21 5.51 11.67
N ALA A 241 -3.11 4.83 11.32
CA ALA A 241 -3.01 3.38 11.44
C ALA A 241 -3.22 2.91 12.90
N GLN A 242 -2.60 3.60 13.85
CA GLN A 242 -2.76 3.31 15.27
C GLN A 242 -4.22 3.47 15.71
N LYS A 243 -4.86 4.61 15.40
CA LYS A 243 -6.28 4.86 15.75
C LYS A 243 -7.24 3.83 15.16
N ASN A 244 -6.86 3.18 14.05
CA ASN A 244 -7.64 2.12 13.41
C ASN A 244 -7.22 0.70 13.84
N GLY A 245 -6.36 0.57 14.85
CA GLY A 245 -5.94 -0.74 15.36
C GLY A 245 -5.08 -1.54 14.38
N ILE A 246 -4.43 -0.89 13.42
CA ILE A 246 -3.62 -1.56 12.39
C ILE A 246 -2.21 -1.85 12.93
N PRO A 247 -1.80 -3.12 12.99
CA PRO A 247 -0.44 -3.52 13.39
C PRO A 247 0.64 -3.03 12.43
N LEU A 248 1.84 -2.83 12.98
CA LEU A 248 3.06 -2.59 12.22
C LEU A 248 3.94 -3.85 12.27
N ILE A 249 4.57 -4.18 11.14
CA ILE A 249 5.58 -5.23 11.07
C ILE A 249 6.88 -4.61 10.59
N MET A 250 7.90 -4.59 11.44
CA MET A 250 9.25 -4.20 11.05
C MET A 250 9.96 -5.45 10.53
N TYR A 251 10.27 -5.49 9.24
CA TYR A 251 10.92 -6.63 8.58
C TYR A 251 12.29 -6.23 8.05
N ALA A 252 13.35 -6.81 8.61
CA ALA A 252 14.74 -6.47 8.29
C ALA A 252 15.40 -7.56 7.45
N LYS A 253 16.10 -7.13 6.40
CA LYS A 253 17.07 -7.95 5.66
C LYS A 253 18.48 -7.52 6.03
N PHE A 254 19.24 -8.40 6.67
CA PHE A 254 20.63 -8.16 7.00
C PHE A 254 21.48 -8.53 5.79
N LYS A 255 22.25 -7.56 5.31
CA LYS A 255 23.05 -7.68 4.11
C LYS A 255 24.53 -7.54 4.41
N ASP A 256 25.30 -8.46 3.86
CA ASP A 256 26.76 -8.48 3.96
C ASP A 256 27.37 -7.68 2.80
N LYS A 257 28.12 -6.61 3.12
CA LYS A 257 28.76 -5.74 2.12
C LYS A 257 29.81 -6.48 1.31
N ASP A 258 30.55 -7.39 1.95
CA ASP A 258 31.70 -8.07 1.34
C ASP A 258 31.24 -9.17 0.37
N ASN A 259 30.00 -9.64 0.53
CA ASN A 259 29.36 -10.64 -0.33
C ASN A 259 28.28 -10.00 -1.23
N GLU A 260 28.63 -8.92 -1.94
CA GLU A 260 27.76 -8.23 -2.90
C GLU A 260 26.36 -7.86 -2.37
N TYR A 261 26.26 -7.52 -1.07
CA TYR A 261 24.99 -7.20 -0.42
C TYR A 261 23.98 -8.38 -0.41
N ALA A 262 24.47 -9.61 -0.41
CA ALA A 262 23.67 -10.81 -0.22
C ALA A 262 22.96 -10.78 1.13
N VAL A 263 21.72 -11.29 1.16
CA VAL A 263 20.94 -11.39 2.40
C VAL A 263 21.44 -12.59 3.20
N VAL A 264 22.06 -12.34 4.35
CA VAL A 264 22.61 -13.39 5.23
C VAL A 264 21.65 -13.77 6.35
N ARG A 265 20.71 -12.88 6.70
CA ARG A 265 19.71 -13.11 7.76
C ARG A 265 18.49 -12.24 7.53
N GLU A 266 17.33 -12.72 7.95
CA GLU A 266 16.10 -11.93 8.02
C GLU A 266 15.51 -11.96 9.43
N GLU A 267 14.95 -10.84 9.87
CA GLU A 267 14.26 -10.74 11.15
C GLU A 267 12.94 -9.99 10.99
N CYS A 268 12.00 -10.27 11.90
CA CYS A 268 10.77 -9.48 11.99
C CYS A 268 10.36 -9.22 13.43
N ILE A 269 9.71 -8.07 13.65
CA ILE A 269 9.00 -7.76 14.90
C ILE A 269 7.58 -7.33 14.54
N PHE A 270 6.62 -7.96 15.21
CA PHE A 270 5.21 -7.59 15.14
C PHE A 270 4.91 -6.61 16.27
N PHE A 271 4.37 -5.46 15.90
CA PHE A 271 3.99 -4.39 16.80
C PHE A 271 2.48 -4.20 16.76
N LYS A 272 1.85 -4.33 17.92
CA LYS A 272 0.41 -4.10 18.08
C LYS A 272 0.20 -2.68 18.58
N PRO A 273 -0.75 -1.91 18.02
CA PRO A 273 -1.08 -0.61 18.56
C PRO A 273 -1.65 -0.78 19.96
N ASP A 274 -1.20 0.06 20.88
CA ASP A 274 -1.91 0.24 22.15
C ASP A 274 -3.14 1.13 21.87
N ILE A 275 -4.32 0.62 22.22
CA ILE A 275 -5.61 1.28 21.99
C ILE A 275 -6.17 1.81 23.32
N ASP A 276 -5.49 1.52 24.45
CA ASP A 276 -5.88 2.06 25.74
C ASP A 276 -5.78 3.59 25.72
N ILE A 277 -6.73 4.25 26.37
CA ILE A 277 -7.03 5.68 26.20
C ILE A 277 -5.82 6.53 26.65
N GLY A 278 -4.99 6.94 25.69
CA GLY A 278 -3.95 7.95 25.86
C GLY A 278 -2.53 7.56 25.43
N SER A 279 -2.24 6.28 25.19
CA SER A 279 -0.91 5.85 24.73
C SER A 279 -0.83 5.84 23.20
N ASN A 280 -0.17 6.84 22.61
CA ASN A 280 0.17 6.84 21.17
C ASN A 280 1.38 5.93 20.88
N THR A 281 1.33 4.66 21.34
CA THR A 281 2.45 3.73 21.29
C THR A 281 2.10 2.42 20.57
N TYR A 282 3.15 1.77 20.09
CA TYR A 282 3.12 0.42 19.56
C TYR A 282 3.94 -0.48 20.48
N GLU A 283 3.37 -1.62 20.89
CA GLU A 283 4.05 -2.59 21.73
C GLU A 283 4.48 -3.81 20.90
N ALA A 284 5.76 -4.18 21.02
CA ALA A 284 6.27 -5.41 20.44
C ALA A 284 5.56 -6.61 21.08
N SER A 285 5.02 -7.51 20.25
CA SER A 285 4.29 -8.68 20.73
C SER A 285 4.46 -9.89 19.83
N THR A 286 4.08 -11.07 20.34
CA THR A 286 3.92 -12.26 19.51
C THR A 286 2.51 -12.25 18.90
N PRO A 287 2.37 -12.41 17.57
CA PRO A 287 1.05 -12.44 16.94
C PRO A 287 0.28 -13.70 17.36
N PHE A 288 -1.00 -13.52 17.69
CA PHE A 288 -1.91 -14.62 18.01
C PHE A 288 -2.57 -15.18 16.74
N PRO A 289 -3.18 -16.38 16.76
CA PRO A 289 -3.88 -16.91 15.59
C PRO A 289 -4.98 -15.96 15.08
N LYS A 290 -5.71 -15.28 15.98
CA LYS A 290 -6.68 -14.24 15.61
C LYS A 290 -6.08 -13.00 14.91
N ASP A 291 -4.77 -12.78 15.04
CA ASP A 291 -4.09 -11.68 14.36
C ASP A 291 -3.66 -12.06 12.93
N LEU A 292 -3.58 -13.35 12.61
CA LEU A 292 -3.09 -13.85 11.32
C LEU A 292 -3.92 -13.35 10.13
N GLY A 293 -5.24 -13.23 10.30
CA GLY A 293 -6.15 -12.72 9.26
C GLY A 293 -6.22 -11.20 9.17
N LYS A 294 -5.56 -10.44 10.06
CA LYS A 294 -5.64 -8.98 10.06
C LYS A 294 -4.68 -8.39 9.03
N ALA A 295 -5.08 -7.27 8.43
CA ALA A 295 -4.17 -6.42 7.68
C ALA A 295 -3.14 -5.79 8.63
N ALA A 296 -1.91 -5.64 8.13
CA ALA A 296 -0.80 -4.97 8.79
C ALA A 296 -0.04 -4.12 7.77
N ILE A 297 0.62 -3.09 8.27
CA ILE A 297 1.56 -2.29 7.49
C ILE A 297 2.94 -2.88 7.70
N VAL A 298 3.56 -3.35 6.62
CA VAL A 298 4.92 -3.91 6.65
C VAL A 298 5.89 -2.81 6.27
N VAL A 299 6.79 -2.47 7.18
CA VAL A 299 7.93 -1.61 6.93
C VAL A 299 9.13 -2.52 6.71
N GLN A 300 9.54 -2.66 5.45
CA GLN A 300 10.71 -3.43 5.07
C GLN A 300 11.94 -2.53 5.08
N GLY A 301 12.96 -2.95 5.81
CA GLY A 301 14.24 -2.27 5.87
C GLY A 301 15.42 -3.20 5.59
N VAL A 302 16.56 -2.57 5.37
CA VAL A 302 17.86 -3.23 5.22
C VAL A 302 18.73 -2.85 6.40
N VAL A 303 19.49 -3.83 6.90
CA VAL A 303 20.55 -3.61 7.89
C VAL A 303 21.86 -3.98 7.25
N CYS A 304 22.77 -3.03 7.15
CA CYS A 304 24.03 -3.20 6.45
C CYS A 304 25.11 -2.34 7.12
N GLY A 305 26.25 -2.93 7.42
CA GLY A 305 27.34 -2.29 8.16
C GLY A 305 28.53 -3.23 8.21
N ASP A 306 29.65 -2.73 8.71
CA ASP A 306 30.88 -3.51 8.77
C ASP A 306 30.78 -4.61 9.84
N LEU A 307 29.99 -4.36 10.88
CA LEU A 307 29.56 -5.36 11.85
C LEU A 307 28.03 -5.35 11.95
N LEU A 308 27.40 -6.50 11.66
CA LEU A 308 25.95 -6.65 11.79
C LEU A 308 25.56 -6.84 13.26
N PRO A 309 24.53 -6.13 13.78
CA PRO A 309 24.12 -6.29 15.16
C PRO A 309 23.53 -7.69 15.40
N SER A 310 23.61 -8.20 16.62
CA SER A 310 22.87 -9.41 16.99
C SER A 310 21.35 -9.16 16.91
N SER A 311 20.59 -10.25 16.79
CA SER A 311 19.11 -10.22 16.81
C SER A 311 18.57 -9.50 18.05
N LYS A 312 19.15 -9.75 19.23
CA LYS A 312 18.77 -9.10 20.49
C LYS A 312 19.08 -7.60 20.50
N GLN A 313 20.28 -7.21 20.08
CA GLN A 313 20.67 -5.80 19.97
C GLN A 313 19.76 -5.04 19.01
N TRP A 314 19.55 -5.59 17.80
CA TRP A 314 18.69 -4.96 16.80
C TRP A 314 17.26 -4.78 17.31
N LYS A 315 16.67 -5.81 17.93
CA LYS A 315 15.31 -5.74 18.50
C LYS A 315 15.18 -4.68 19.59
N ALA A 316 16.20 -4.52 20.43
CA ALA A 316 16.21 -3.49 21.47
C ALA A 316 16.27 -2.09 20.86
N THR A 317 17.09 -1.89 19.81
CA THR A 317 17.23 -0.59 19.15
C THR A 317 15.96 -0.15 18.45
N ILE A 318 15.26 -1.07 17.76
CA ILE A 318 14.04 -0.74 17.02
C ILE A 318 12.74 -0.88 17.83
N ALA A 319 12.83 -0.92 19.17
CA ALA A 319 11.68 -1.14 20.05
C ALA A 319 10.59 -0.05 19.94
N ASN A 320 10.92 1.14 19.44
CA ASN A 320 9.95 2.19 19.11
C ASN A 320 9.83 2.33 17.58
N PRO A 321 8.87 1.64 16.94
CA PRO A 321 8.77 1.60 15.49
C PRO A 321 8.39 2.97 14.89
N ILE A 322 7.63 3.80 15.63
CA ILE A 322 7.27 5.16 15.17
C ILE A 322 8.54 6.00 15.02
N LYS A 323 9.40 6.02 16.05
CA LYS A 323 10.65 6.79 16.00
C LYS A 323 11.55 6.36 14.84
N VAL A 324 11.71 5.06 14.64
CA VAL A 324 12.51 4.51 13.54
C VAL A 324 11.96 4.94 12.18
N VAL A 325 10.65 4.81 11.98
CA VAL A 325 10.01 5.18 10.71
C VAL A 325 10.11 6.68 10.44
N LEU A 326 9.89 7.51 11.47
CA LEU A 326 9.99 8.97 11.35
C LEU A 326 11.44 9.44 11.13
N ALA A 327 12.44 8.80 11.74
CA ALA A 327 13.84 9.07 11.45
C ALA A 327 14.17 8.81 9.98
N GLY A 328 13.82 7.61 9.47
CA GLY A 328 14.02 7.28 8.06
C GLY A 328 13.29 8.24 7.11
N ALA A 329 12.05 8.63 7.45
CA ALA A 329 11.26 9.58 6.66
C ALA A 329 11.80 11.02 6.68
N ALA A 330 12.46 11.43 7.77
CA ALA A 330 13.03 12.77 7.91
C ALA A 330 14.30 12.95 7.07
N ASP A 331 15.11 11.89 6.95
CA ASP A 331 16.34 11.92 6.14
C ASP A 331 16.12 11.64 4.66
N HIS A 332 15.02 10.96 4.32
CA HIS A 332 14.60 10.85 2.93
C HIS A 332 14.25 12.22 2.34
N ARG A 333 14.32 12.35 1.00
CA ARG A 333 13.82 13.54 0.29
C ARG A 333 12.36 13.80 0.63
N GLN A 334 12.03 15.05 0.95
CA GLN A 334 10.66 15.44 1.30
C GLN A 334 9.77 15.52 0.07
N TYR A 335 10.35 15.91 -1.07
CA TYR A 335 9.73 15.88 -2.38
C TYR A 335 10.55 15.07 -3.40
N PRO A 336 9.98 14.65 -4.54
CA PRO A 336 10.75 13.96 -5.58
C PRO A 336 11.93 14.79 -6.13
N ASP A 337 11.73 16.10 -6.29
CA ASP A 337 12.79 17.05 -6.65
C ASP A 337 13.43 17.61 -5.37
N SER A 338 14.72 17.31 -5.15
CA SER A 338 15.46 17.74 -3.97
C SER A 338 15.59 19.27 -3.85
N LYS A 339 15.38 20.03 -4.93
CA LYS A 339 15.37 21.50 -4.84
C LYS A 339 14.18 22.03 -4.05
N GLU A 340 13.07 21.29 -4.05
CA GLU A 340 11.85 21.67 -3.35
C GLU A 340 11.94 21.41 -1.83
N ASP A 341 12.94 20.65 -1.37
CA ASP A 341 13.17 20.40 0.05
C ASP A 341 13.56 21.69 0.80
N SER A 342 14.09 22.70 0.10
CA SER A 342 14.38 24.04 0.66
C SER A 342 13.15 24.71 1.30
N ARG A 343 11.93 24.40 0.80
CA ARG A 343 10.67 24.86 1.40
C ARG A 343 10.45 24.36 2.81
N ILE A 344 11.02 23.19 3.12
CA ILE A 344 10.93 22.55 4.41
C ILE A 344 12.04 23.06 5.33
N GLU A 345 13.25 23.17 4.82
CA GLU A 345 14.42 23.60 5.60
C GLU A 345 14.24 25.02 6.16
N ILE A 346 13.58 25.93 5.42
CA ILE A 346 13.28 27.30 5.88
C ILE A 346 12.30 27.32 7.07
N LEU A 347 11.54 26.26 7.32
CA LEU A 347 10.60 26.21 8.46
C LEU A 347 11.31 26.06 9.80
N ASP A 348 12.58 25.64 9.81
CA ASP A 348 13.39 25.38 11.01
C ASP A 348 12.63 24.53 12.06
N ASN A 349 12.01 23.45 11.60
CA ASN A 349 11.20 22.61 12.48
C ASN A 349 12.10 21.69 13.32
N GLU A 350 12.22 21.99 14.62
CA GLU A 350 13.10 21.25 15.55
C GLU A 350 12.82 19.74 15.60
N GLU A 351 11.55 19.32 15.53
CA GLU A 351 11.18 17.90 15.55
C GLU A 351 11.72 17.19 14.30
N PHE A 352 11.44 17.73 13.12
CA PHE A 352 11.94 17.20 11.84
C PHE A 352 13.46 17.13 11.80
N GLU A 353 14.14 18.22 12.18
CA GLU A 353 15.61 18.28 12.19
C GLU A 353 16.21 17.32 13.24
N GLY A 354 15.55 17.14 14.38
CA GLY A 354 15.90 16.14 15.39
C GLY A 354 15.88 14.72 14.82
N TYR A 355 14.81 14.35 14.11
CA TYR A 355 14.70 13.04 13.44
C TYR A 355 15.69 12.88 12.29
N ARG A 356 15.95 13.93 11.51
CA ARG A 356 16.94 13.92 10.42
C ARG A 356 18.35 13.65 10.96
N LYS A 357 18.74 14.33 12.05
CA LYS A 357 20.01 14.08 12.75
C LYS A 357 20.08 12.67 13.33
N MET A 358 19.01 12.21 13.96
CA MET A 358 18.89 10.84 14.48
C MET A 358 19.10 9.81 13.36
N SER A 359 18.49 9.99 12.19
CA SER A 359 18.61 9.06 11.07
C SER A 359 20.05 8.79 10.66
N ARG A 360 20.83 9.86 10.47
CA ARG A 360 22.22 9.79 10.03
C ARG A 360 23.14 9.24 11.11
N LYS A 361 22.91 9.65 12.37
CA LYS A 361 23.74 9.26 13.52
C LYS A 361 23.49 7.80 13.90
N ASP A 362 22.24 7.39 14.00
CA ASP A 362 21.83 6.17 14.67
C ASP A 362 21.56 5.00 13.71
N GLY A 363 21.79 5.16 12.40
CA GLY A 363 21.82 4.03 11.48
C GLY A 363 20.53 3.79 10.66
N TYR A 364 19.75 4.84 10.39
CA TYR A 364 18.49 4.75 9.63
C TYR A 364 18.55 5.38 8.23
N ALA A 365 19.68 5.99 7.88
CA ALA A 365 19.94 6.66 6.60
C ALA A 365 20.50 5.71 5.53
N LEU A 366 20.49 6.10 4.26
CA LEU A 366 21.12 5.32 3.19
C LEU A 366 22.65 5.26 3.37
N GLU A 367 23.24 6.38 3.80
CA GLU A 367 24.67 6.55 4.06
C GLU A 367 25.12 5.79 5.32
N ASN A 368 24.19 5.54 6.25
CA ASN A 368 24.42 4.76 7.45
C ASN A 368 23.27 3.78 7.67
N PRO A 369 23.23 2.63 6.97
CA PRO A 369 22.16 1.65 7.07
C PRO A 369 22.39 0.61 8.20
N SER A 370 23.18 0.95 9.21
CA SER A 370 23.70 0.01 10.21
C SER A 370 22.64 -0.52 11.20
N VAL A 371 21.48 0.13 11.30
CA VAL A 371 20.38 -0.29 12.18
C VAL A 371 19.13 -0.67 11.39
N PHE A 372 18.58 0.23 10.58
CA PHE A 372 17.38 -0.04 9.79
C PHE A 372 17.12 1.05 8.72
N PHE A 373 17.69 0.89 7.52
CA PHE A 373 17.36 1.74 6.37
C PHE A 373 16.05 1.28 5.72
N ILE A 374 15.03 2.14 5.69
CA ILE A 374 13.71 1.79 5.12
C ILE A 374 13.82 1.68 3.61
N GLN A 375 13.54 0.48 3.10
CA GLN A 375 13.59 0.20 1.68
C GLN A 375 12.21 0.29 1.02
N HIS A 376 11.16 -0.15 1.73
CA HIS A 376 9.80 -0.20 1.20
C HIS A 376 8.75 -0.27 2.31
N VAL A 377 7.54 0.20 2.02
CA VAL A 377 6.38 0.06 2.90
C VAL A 377 5.19 -0.44 2.08
N TYR A 378 4.56 -1.52 2.54
CA TYR A 378 3.48 -2.18 1.80
C TYR A 378 2.44 -2.82 2.73
N PRO A 379 1.20 -3.04 2.26
CA PRO A 379 0.18 -3.74 3.04
C PRO A 379 0.34 -5.26 2.90
N SER A 380 0.12 -5.99 3.98
CA SER A 380 0.05 -7.45 3.97
C SER A 380 -0.92 -7.94 5.04
N THR A 381 -1.43 -9.16 4.92
CA THR A 381 -1.98 -9.86 6.09
C THR A 381 -0.84 -10.45 6.94
N VAL A 382 -1.05 -10.56 8.26
CA VAL A 382 0.01 -11.05 9.17
C VAL A 382 0.43 -12.48 8.82
N CYS A 383 -0.48 -13.32 8.33
CA CYS A 383 -0.20 -14.72 7.97
C CYS A 383 0.72 -14.88 6.75
N LYS A 384 0.79 -13.90 5.86
CA LYS A 384 1.66 -13.93 4.68
C LYS A 384 3.13 -13.68 5.01
N ILE A 385 3.41 -13.10 6.19
CA ILE A 385 4.77 -12.93 6.69
C ILE A 385 5.21 -14.23 7.36
N SER A 386 5.99 -15.04 6.63
CA SER A 386 6.41 -16.40 7.03
C SER A 386 6.98 -16.46 8.46
N LEU A 387 7.85 -15.51 8.83
CA LEU A 387 8.43 -15.42 10.17
C LEU A 387 7.38 -15.14 11.26
N CYS A 388 6.33 -14.36 10.98
CA CYS A 388 5.23 -14.15 11.90
C CYS A 388 4.39 -15.43 12.06
N LEU A 389 4.05 -16.08 10.95
CA LEU A 389 3.30 -17.34 10.95
C LEU A 389 4.04 -18.45 11.72
N GLN A 390 5.34 -18.59 11.51
CA GLN A 390 6.18 -19.54 12.23
C GLN A 390 6.19 -19.25 13.73
N LYS A 391 6.32 -17.98 14.14
CA LYS A 391 6.27 -17.58 15.56
C LYS A 391 4.93 -17.90 16.20
N THR A 392 3.82 -17.65 15.52
CA THR A 392 2.48 -18.01 16.02
C THR A 392 2.31 -19.51 16.16
N LYS A 393 2.71 -20.29 15.15
CA LYS A 393 2.64 -21.77 15.20
C LYS A 393 3.50 -22.34 16.32
N LEU A 394 4.71 -21.81 16.51
CA LEU A 394 5.61 -22.22 17.59
C LEU A 394 5.00 -21.91 18.96
N ALA A 395 4.49 -20.68 19.15
CA ALA A 395 3.83 -20.29 20.39
C ALA A 395 2.63 -21.18 20.73
N ALA A 396 1.78 -21.48 19.73
CA ALA A 396 0.63 -22.35 19.91
C ALA A 396 1.05 -23.77 20.35
N ARG A 397 2.04 -24.36 19.68
CA ARG A 397 2.56 -25.69 20.02
C ARG A 397 3.17 -25.75 21.42
N LEU A 398 3.93 -24.74 21.81
CA LEU A 398 4.57 -24.68 23.13
C LEU A 398 3.55 -24.57 24.25
N LEU A 399 2.55 -23.69 24.09
CA LEU A 399 1.49 -23.54 25.09
C LEU A 399 0.64 -24.81 25.19
N GLN A 400 0.32 -25.44 24.06
CA GLN A 400 -0.39 -26.71 24.05
C GLN A 400 0.41 -27.83 24.74
N ALA A 401 1.74 -27.85 24.59
CA ALA A 401 2.60 -28.82 25.27
C ALA A 401 2.68 -28.57 26.78
N LEU A 402 2.70 -27.31 27.21
CA LEU A 402 2.75 -26.96 28.64
C LEU A 402 1.41 -27.18 29.33
N LEU A 403 0.31 -26.82 28.68
CA LEU A 403 -1.04 -26.82 29.24
C LEU A 403 -2.06 -27.24 28.16
N PRO A 404 -2.23 -28.56 27.93
CA PRO A 404 -2.99 -29.10 26.79
C PRO A 404 -4.48 -28.78 26.82
N GLU A 405 -5.01 -28.45 28.00
CA GLU A 405 -6.43 -28.12 28.22
C GLU A 405 -6.79 -26.68 27.82
N ARG A 406 -5.83 -25.85 27.37
CA ARG A 406 -6.07 -24.43 27.04
C ARG A 406 -5.63 -24.06 25.64
N SER A 407 -6.46 -23.31 24.93
CA SER A 407 -6.08 -22.71 23.64
C SER A 407 -5.15 -21.50 23.84
N ILE A 408 -4.30 -21.16 22.87
CA ILE A 408 -3.42 -19.98 22.95
C ILE A 408 -4.22 -18.67 23.08
N GLU A 409 -5.44 -18.64 22.55
CA GLU A 409 -6.35 -17.51 22.60
C GLU A 409 -6.84 -17.19 24.02
N GLU A 410 -6.85 -18.17 24.91
CA GLU A 410 -7.23 -18.01 26.32
C GLU A 410 -6.13 -17.36 27.17
N TRP A 411 -4.92 -17.21 26.63
CA TRP A 411 -3.79 -16.64 27.35
C TRP A 411 -3.68 -15.13 27.18
N PRO A 412 -3.30 -14.39 28.25
CA PRO A 412 -2.90 -13.00 28.09
C PRO A 412 -1.73 -12.87 27.11
N GLN A 413 -1.89 -12.05 26.06
CA GLN A 413 -0.88 -11.87 25.02
C GLN A 413 0.49 -11.42 25.55
N ARG A 414 0.50 -10.65 26.64
CA ARG A 414 1.74 -10.28 27.36
C ARG A 414 2.45 -11.49 27.95
N ALA A 415 1.73 -12.46 28.52
CA ALA A 415 2.31 -13.68 29.06
C ALA A 415 2.92 -14.54 27.96
N VAL A 416 2.18 -14.76 26.86
CA VAL A 416 2.70 -15.50 25.69
C VAL A 416 3.93 -14.82 25.10
N THR A 417 3.90 -13.50 24.96
CA THR A 417 5.04 -12.73 24.46
C THR A 417 6.27 -12.90 25.36
N LYS A 418 6.08 -12.88 26.69
CA LYS A 418 7.16 -13.10 27.65
C LYS A 418 7.71 -14.52 27.58
N ILE A 419 6.86 -15.56 27.52
CA ILE A 419 7.29 -16.96 27.34
C ILE A 419 8.12 -17.09 26.05
N MET A 420 7.61 -16.56 24.95
CA MET A 420 8.28 -16.62 23.64
C MET A 420 9.60 -15.83 23.58
N SER A 421 9.83 -14.88 24.48
CA SER A 421 11.12 -14.19 24.59
C SER A 421 12.22 -15.07 25.19
N TYR A 422 11.88 -16.07 26.01
CA TYR A 422 12.85 -16.99 26.62
C TYR A 422 13.24 -18.18 25.72
N ILE A 423 12.51 -18.41 24.63
CA ILE A 423 12.67 -19.58 23.75
C ILE A 423 13.49 -19.23 22.49
N LYS A 424 13.83 -17.95 22.31
CA LYS A 424 14.57 -17.43 21.15
C LYS A 424 16.08 -17.28 21.39
N ASP A 425 16.51 -17.53 22.61
CA ASP A 425 17.91 -17.79 22.98
C ASP A 425 18.08 -19.32 23.11
#